data_AF-A0A0P4VKV7-F1
#
_entry.id   AF-A0A0P4VKV7-F1
#
_cell.length_a   1.000
_cell.length_b   1.000
_cell.length_c   1.000
_cell.angle_alpha   90.00
_cell.angle_beta   90.00
_cell.angle_gamma   90.00
#
_symmetry.space_group_name_H-M   'P 1'
#
loop_
_entity.id
_entity.type
_entity.pdbx_description
1 polymer ?
#
loop_
_entity_poly.entity_id
_entity_poly.type
_entity_poly.pdbx_seq_one_letter_code
_entity_poly.pdbx_strand_id
1 'polypeptide(L)'
;NRNTVLNVLTRRIKDQELKTFILESVNECFENLDPDDEEMCDYSKSFAMCLEEKGKSNCDDWDLSAKFDRNNRSRNNSNNNNNSNNNNHNNNNGFSH
;
A
#
# COMPACT_ATOMS: atom_id res chain seq x y z
N ASN A 1 16.70 -16.52 -20.16
CA ASN A 1 15.53 -15.82 -19.56
C ASN A 1 15.93 -14.76 -18.55
N ARG A 2 16.73 -15.08 -17.50
CA ARG A 2 17.22 -14.11 -16.49
C ARG A 2 17.77 -12.79 -17.06
N ASN A 3 18.74 -12.85 -17.97
CA ASN A 3 19.36 -11.64 -18.55
C ASN A 3 18.36 -10.74 -19.31
N THR A 4 17.37 -11.34 -19.97
CA THR A 4 16.32 -10.59 -20.67
C THR A 4 15.44 -9.86 -19.67
N VAL A 5 15.03 -10.52 -18.58
CA VAL A 5 14.23 -9.93 -17.51
C VAL A 5 15.00 -8.79 -16.83
N LEU A 6 16.25 -9.01 -16.45
CA LEU A 6 17.13 -7.99 -15.88
C LEU A 6 17.22 -6.76 -16.79
N ASN A 7 17.46 -6.96 -18.08
CA ASN A 7 17.54 -5.86 -19.03
C ASN A 7 16.20 -5.11 -19.15
N VAL A 8 15.08 -5.83 -19.26
CA VAL A 8 13.76 -5.20 -19.40
C VAL A 8 13.40 -4.37 -18.17
N LEU A 9 13.69 -4.87 -16.97
CA LEU A 9 13.36 -4.20 -15.71
C LEU A 9 14.32 -3.04 -15.41
N THR A 10 15.58 -3.10 -15.85
CA THR A 10 16.60 -2.07 -15.50
C THR A 10 16.89 -1.04 -16.58
N ARG A 11 16.56 -1.29 -17.86
CA ARG A 11 16.98 -0.44 -19.00
C ARG A 11 16.57 1.03 -18.95
N ARG A 12 15.58 1.40 -18.14
CA ARG A 12 15.06 2.77 -18.03
C ARG A 12 15.20 3.37 -16.63
N ILE A 13 15.85 2.64 -15.71
CA ILE A 13 16.09 3.12 -14.36
C ILE A 13 17.32 4.04 -14.39
N LYS A 14 17.12 5.30 -13.99
CA LYS A 14 18.20 6.29 -13.83
C LYS A 14 18.82 6.24 -12.44
N ASP A 15 18.00 5.94 -11.44
CA ASP A 15 18.41 5.87 -10.06
C ASP A 15 19.26 4.62 -9.81
N GLN A 16 20.48 4.82 -9.34
CA GLN A 16 21.44 3.72 -9.24
C GLN A 16 21.08 2.75 -8.11
N GLU A 17 20.50 3.24 -7.02
CA GLU A 17 20.06 2.42 -5.89
C GLU A 17 18.90 1.52 -6.29
N LEU A 18 17.87 2.08 -6.92
CA LEU A 18 16.75 1.33 -7.48
C LEU A 18 17.21 0.32 -8.53
N LYS A 19 18.19 0.69 -9.37
CA LYS A 19 18.73 -0.24 -10.37
C LYS A 19 19.43 -1.42 -9.70
N THR A 20 20.26 -1.17 -8.68
CA THR A 20 20.92 -2.22 -7.90
C THR A 20 19.90 -3.11 -7.20
N PHE A 21 18.91 -2.52 -6.53
CA PHE A 21 17.82 -3.26 -5.87
C PHE A 21 17.10 -4.20 -6.84
N ILE A 22 16.73 -3.72 -8.04
CA ILE A 22 16.06 -4.54 -9.05
C ILE A 22 16.98 -5.65 -9.58
N LEU A 23 18.28 -5.37 -9.78
CA LEU A 23 19.25 -6.38 -10.21
C LEU A 23 19.37 -7.51 -9.17
N GLU A 24 19.53 -7.15 -7.91
CA GLU A 24 19.68 -8.09 -6.79
C GLU A 24 18.39 -8.90 -6.58
N SER A 25 17.24 -8.24 -6.53
CA SER A 25 15.94 -8.88 -6.35
C SER A 25 15.63 -9.89 -7.45
N VAL A 26 15.89 -9.54 -8.72
CA VAL A 26 15.67 -10.45 -9.84
C VAL A 26 16.60 -11.64 -9.77
N ASN A 27 17.89 -11.44 -9.47
CA ASN A 27 18.83 -12.55 -9.35
C ASN A 27 18.41 -13.52 -8.24
N GLU A 28 18.11 -12.99 -7.06
CA GLU A 28 17.70 -13.79 -5.91
C GLU A 28 16.41 -14.57 -6.18
N CYS A 29 15.40 -13.94 -6.80
CA CYS A 29 14.16 -14.64 -7.16
C CYS A 29 14.35 -15.73 -8.22
N PHE A 30 15.32 -15.58 -9.13
CA PHE A 30 15.67 -16.67 -10.06
C PHE A 30 16.46 -17.80 -9.38
N GLU A 31 17.19 -17.52 -8.30
CA GLU A 31 17.99 -18.50 -7.55
C GLU A 31 17.16 -19.31 -6.56
N ASN A 32 16.14 -18.69 -5.96
CA ASN A 32 15.29 -19.31 -4.94
C ASN A 32 14.15 -20.17 -5.53
N LEU A 33 13.92 -20.10 -6.84
CA LEU A 33 12.85 -20.83 -7.51
C LEU A 33 13.43 -21.98 -8.32
N ASP A 34 12.95 -23.19 -8.05
CA ASP A 34 13.32 -24.39 -8.79
C ASP A 34 12.39 -24.56 -10.00
N PRO A 35 12.90 -24.43 -11.24
CA PRO A 35 12.08 -24.58 -12.44
C PRO A 35 11.59 -26.02 -12.68
N ASP A 36 12.21 -27.02 -12.04
CA ASP A 36 11.89 -28.44 -12.29
C ASP A 36 10.70 -28.94 -11.43
N ASP A 37 10.31 -28.17 -10.41
CA ASP A 37 9.22 -28.52 -9.46
C ASP A 37 7.87 -27.86 -9.80
N GLU A 38 7.79 -27.02 -10.85
CA GLU A 38 6.62 -26.15 -11.10
C GLU A 38 5.89 -26.46 -12.42
N GLU A 39 4.55 -26.50 -12.40
CA GLU A 39 3.71 -26.67 -13.60
C GLU A 39 3.76 -25.42 -14.51
N MET A 40 3.16 -25.51 -15.72
CA MET A 40 3.08 -24.37 -16.64
C MET A 40 2.48 -23.13 -15.94
N CYS A 41 3.17 -22.00 -16.05
CA CYS A 41 2.83 -20.70 -15.45
C CYS A 41 3.12 -20.54 -13.95
N ASP A 42 3.28 -21.62 -13.17
CA ASP A 42 3.55 -21.51 -11.73
C ASP A 42 4.88 -20.81 -11.48
N TYR A 43 5.94 -21.17 -12.21
CA TYR A 43 7.24 -20.50 -12.09
C TYR A 43 7.13 -18.98 -12.28
N SER A 44 6.31 -18.55 -13.23
CA SER A 44 6.11 -17.12 -13.50
C SER A 44 5.35 -16.42 -12.37
N LYS A 45 4.38 -17.12 -11.77
CA LYS A 45 3.61 -16.65 -10.61
C LYS A 45 4.49 -16.57 -9.37
N SER A 46 5.27 -17.62 -9.08
CA SER A 46 6.23 -17.67 -7.96
C SER A 46 7.29 -16.57 -8.08
N PHE A 47 7.81 -16.34 -9.29
CA PHE A 47 8.74 -15.25 -9.56
C PHE A 47 8.13 -13.87 -9.29
N ALA A 48 6.88 -13.65 -9.72
CA ALA A 48 6.17 -12.40 -9.45
C ALA A 48 5.94 -12.18 -7.94
N MET A 49 5.57 -13.23 -7.19
CA MET A 49 5.41 -13.15 -5.73
C MET A 49 6.72 -12.82 -5.01
N CYS A 50 7.83 -13.45 -5.41
CA CYS A 50 9.13 -13.15 -4.83
C CYS A 50 9.52 -11.66 -5.03
N LEU A 51 9.30 -11.11 -6.22
CA LEU A 51 9.54 -9.68 -6.48
C LEU A 51 8.64 -8.77 -5.64
N GLU A 52 7.39 -9.17 -5.40
CA GLU A 52 6.45 -8.48 -4.52
C GLU A 52 6.99 -8.37 -3.08
N GLU A 53 7.49 -9.47 -2.54
CA GLU A 53 8.05 -9.53 -1.18
C GLU A 53 9.31 -8.67 -1.04
N LYS A 54 10.19 -8.68 -2.06
CA LYS A 54 11.36 -7.79 -2.10
C LYS A 54 10.94 -6.33 -2.04
N GLY A 55 9.94 -5.94 -2.84
CA GLY A 55 9.37 -4.61 -2.81
C GLY A 55 8.79 -4.22 -1.44
N LYS A 56 7.97 -5.09 -0.82
CA LYS A 56 7.42 -4.88 0.53
C LYS A 56 8.49 -4.65 1.58
N SER A 57 9.58 -5.40 1.51
CA SER A 57 10.65 -5.38 2.51
C SER A 57 11.60 -4.20 2.38
N ASN A 58 11.73 -3.63 1.18
CA ASN A 58 12.76 -2.62 0.87
C ASN A 58 12.19 -1.23 0.53
N CYS A 59 10.91 -1.12 0.14
CA CYS A 59 10.33 0.13 -0.34
C CYS A 59 9.26 0.67 0.63
N ASP A 60 9.54 1.81 1.27
CA ASP A 60 8.62 2.49 2.21
C ASP A 60 7.31 2.97 1.55
N ASP A 61 7.30 3.09 0.23
CA ASP A 61 6.16 3.50 -0.57
C ASP A 61 5.37 2.35 -1.20
N TRP A 62 5.71 1.11 -0.85
CA TRP A 62 5.05 -0.10 -1.37
C TRP A 62 3.53 -0.10 -1.14
N ASP A 63 3.09 0.27 0.06
CA ASP A 63 1.66 0.32 0.39
C ASP A 63 1.09 1.74 0.20
N LEU A 64 0.63 2.02 -1.02
CA LEU A 64 -0.08 3.26 -1.32
C LEU A 64 -1.45 3.32 -0.64
N SER A 65 -2.08 2.19 -0.29
CA SER A 65 -3.37 2.16 0.41
C SER A 65 -3.25 2.72 1.82
N ALA A 66 -2.15 2.40 2.53
CA ALA A 66 -1.80 3.03 3.80
C ALA A 66 -1.60 4.56 3.70
N LYS A 67 -1.18 5.07 2.54
CA LYS A 67 -1.04 6.52 2.31
C LYS A 67 -2.39 7.19 2.03
N PHE A 68 -3.30 6.53 1.32
CA PHE A 68 -4.67 7.04 1.09
C PHE A 68 -5.51 7.04 2.38
N ASP A 69 -5.34 6.06 3.28
CA ASP A 69 -6.04 6.02 4.57
C ASP A 69 -5.58 7.11 5.56
N ARG A 70 -4.31 7.52 5.53
CA ARG A 70 -3.82 8.64 6.35
C ARG A 70 -4.48 9.98 5.98
N ASN A 71 -4.75 10.21 4.70
CA ASN A 71 -5.35 11.47 4.23
C ASN A 71 -6.82 11.64 4.66
N ASN A 72 -7.54 10.55 4.92
CA ASN A 72 -8.91 10.62 5.46
C ASN A 72 -8.95 10.84 6.97
N ARG A 73 -7.95 10.40 7.74
CA ARG A 73 -7.88 10.68 9.19
C ARG A 73 -7.59 12.16 9.49
N SER A 74 -6.81 12.85 8.66
CA SER A 74 -6.52 14.28 8.89
C SER A 74 -7.72 15.21 8.66
N ARG A 75 -8.76 14.77 7.92
CA ARG A 75 -9.96 15.58 7.67
C ARG A 75 -11.02 15.50 8.78
N ASN A 76 -10.97 14.51 9.65
CA ASN A 76 -12.01 14.28 10.66
C ASN A 76 -11.69 14.83 12.06
N ASN A 77 -10.61 15.61 12.23
CA ASN A 77 -10.28 16.24 13.52
C ASN A 77 -10.45 17.77 13.54
N SER A 78 -11.37 18.30 12.74
CA SER A 78 -11.75 19.72 12.81
C SER A 78 -13.24 19.88 12.52
N ASN A 79 -14.07 19.41 13.45
CA ASN A 79 -15.42 19.94 13.68
C ASN A 79 -16.01 19.28 14.92
N ASN A 80 -15.61 19.77 16.10
CA ASN A 80 -16.44 19.67 17.28
C ASN A 80 -16.47 21.03 17.96
N ASN A 81 -17.16 21.97 17.30
CA ASN A 81 -17.60 23.18 17.94
C ASN A 81 -18.94 23.57 17.36
N ASN A 82 -20.02 23.07 17.95
CA ASN A 82 -21.33 23.71 17.85
C ASN A 82 -22.04 23.57 19.20
N ASN A 83 -21.77 24.59 20.00
CA ASN A 83 -22.55 25.14 21.09
C ASN A 83 -24.06 24.92 20.90
N SER A 84 -24.64 23.93 21.59
CA SER A 84 -26.09 23.83 21.76
C SER A 84 -26.50 24.71 22.94
N ASN A 85 -26.65 26.00 22.67
CA ASN A 85 -27.35 26.91 23.55
C ASN A 85 -28.72 27.16 22.93
N ASN A 86 -29.73 26.40 23.34
CA ASN A 86 -31.11 26.67 22.98
C ASN A 86 -31.91 26.93 24.27
N ASN A 87 -31.86 28.19 24.69
CA ASN A 87 -32.85 28.76 25.58
C ASN A 87 -34.20 28.76 24.84
N ASN A 88 -35.19 28.05 25.37
CA ASN A 88 -36.58 28.39 25.08
C ASN A 88 -37.37 28.52 26.37
N HIS A 89 -37.78 29.75 26.63
CA HIS A 89 -38.57 30.20 27.76
C HIS A 89 -39.98 30.44 27.22
N ASN A 90 -40.98 29.65 27.64
CA ASN A 90 -42.28 30.16 28.09
C ASN A 90 -43.31 29.05 28.39
N ASN A 91 -43.62 28.93 29.68
CA ASN A 91 -44.95 28.91 30.32
C ASN A 91 -46.20 28.58 29.48
N ASN A 92 -46.99 27.61 29.94
CA ASN A 92 -48.31 27.90 30.53
C ASN A 92 -48.96 26.72 31.28
N ASN A 93 -49.65 27.13 32.34
CA ASN A 93 -50.43 26.45 33.37
C ASN A 93 -51.45 25.37 32.93
N GLY A 94 -51.71 24.40 33.83
CA GLY A 94 -52.92 23.56 33.80
C GLY A 94 -52.97 22.52 34.92
N PHE A 95 -53.62 22.85 36.04
CA PHE A 95 -53.97 21.96 37.16
C PHE A 95 -55.37 21.33 36.92
N SER A 96 -55.62 20.15 37.50
CA SER A 96 -56.88 19.33 37.58
C SER A 96 -56.89 18.15 36.60
N HIS A 97 -57.16 16.90 36.98
CA HIS A 97 -57.88 16.32 38.13
C HIS A 97 -57.03 15.33 38.94
#